data_AF-A0A1I1AGE4-F1
#
_entry.id   AF-A0A1I1AGE4-F1
#
_cell.length_a   1.000
_cell.length_b   1.000
_cell.length_c   1.000
_cell.angle_alpha   90.00
_cell.angle_beta   90.00
_cell.angle_gamma   90.00
#
_symmetry.space_group_name_H-M   'P 1'
#
loop_
_entity.id
_entity.type
_entity.pdbx_description
1 polymer ?
#
loop_
_entity_poly.entity_id
_entity_poly.type
_entity_poly.pdbx_seq_one_letter_code
_entity_poly.pdbx_strand_id
1 'polypeptide(L)'
;MLSDALPLVTVDLPPPDWRRLGEHLPDDWIEQALGYTGKASIRQRRLPAQQVVWLVIALAIYRHRSVRQVMAELDLALPDLKERCVTDSAVTQARHRLGEEPLAWLFSASAQQWRLQDAQRYDFHGLHLLAMDGTTLKLADSAANRQHFGSPHFAK
;
A
#
# COMPACT_ATOMS: atom_id res chain seq x y z
N MET A 1 -3.91 -7.83 33.88
CA MET A 1 -3.52 -8.61 32.69
C MET A 1 -3.94 -7.93 31.37
N LEU A 2 -3.73 -6.61 31.24
CA LEU A 2 -3.97 -5.84 30.00
C LEU A 2 -2.80 -4.89 29.67
N SER A 3 -1.74 -4.92 30.48
CA SER A 3 -0.62 -3.97 30.39
C SER A 3 0.51 -4.45 29.49
N ASP A 4 0.48 -5.70 29.03
CA ASP A 4 1.54 -6.31 28.21
C ASP A 4 1.28 -6.19 26.69
N ALA A 5 0.18 -5.53 26.28
CA ALA A 5 -0.29 -5.54 24.90
C ALA A 5 0.17 -4.35 24.04
N LEU A 6 1.04 -3.46 24.52
CA LEU A 6 1.42 -2.27 23.74
C LEU A 6 2.91 -1.93 23.83
N PRO A 7 3.72 -2.41 22.87
CA PRO A 7 4.76 -1.60 22.28
C PRO A 7 4.27 -1.13 20.90
N LEU A 8 3.27 -0.25 20.88
CA LEU A 8 2.82 0.46 19.67
C LEU A 8 3.68 1.71 19.39
N VAL A 9 4.90 1.73 19.93
CA VAL A 9 5.86 2.81 19.77
C VAL A 9 7.20 2.18 19.39
N THR A 10 7.56 2.37 18.12
CA THR A 10 8.89 2.12 17.54
C THR A 10 9.49 0.74 17.85
N VAL A 11 8.85 -0.32 17.35
CA VAL A 11 9.55 -1.59 17.17
C VAL A 11 10.57 -1.39 16.05
N ASP A 12 11.82 -1.72 16.32
CA ASP A 12 12.86 -1.92 15.31
C ASP A 12 12.42 -3.12 14.46
N LEU A 13 11.50 -2.86 13.53
CA LEU A 13 10.90 -3.89 12.70
C LEU A 13 12.05 -4.51 11.90
N PRO A 14 12.16 -5.85 11.87
CA PRO A 14 13.15 -6.49 11.03
C PRO A 14 13.01 -5.96 9.59
N PRO A 15 14.12 -5.93 8.82
CA PRO A 15 14.07 -5.46 7.44
C PRO A 15 12.92 -6.16 6.72
N PRO A 16 12.16 -5.40 5.93
CA PRO A 16 10.91 -5.87 5.40
C PRO A 16 11.10 -7.10 4.53
N ASP A 17 10.47 -8.19 4.92
CA ASP A 17 10.39 -9.38 4.08
C ASP A 17 9.21 -9.22 3.12
N TRP A 18 9.53 -8.73 1.93
CA TRP A 18 8.57 -8.52 0.84
C TRP A 18 7.81 -9.79 0.44
N ARG A 19 8.36 -10.97 0.72
CA ARG A 19 7.67 -12.24 0.48
C ARG A 19 6.40 -12.34 1.33
N ARG A 20 6.42 -11.77 2.54
CA ARG A 20 5.25 -11.73 3.44
C ARG A 20 4.13 -10.82 2.95
N LEU A 21 4.46 -9.81 2.16
CA LEU A 21 3.45 -8.99 1.47
C LEU A 21 2.74 -9.83 0.39
N GLY A 22 3.51 -10.61 -0.38
CA GLY A 22 2.96 -11.55 -1.36
C GLY A 22 2.15 -12.70 -0.75
N GLU A 23 2.43 -13.11 0.50
CA GLU A 23 1.65 -14.16 1.20
C GLU A 23 0.17 -13.78 1.38
N HIS A 24 -0.11 -12.51 1.65
CA HIS A 24 -1.47 -12.04 1.95
C HIS A 24 -2.13 -11.25 0.82
N LEU A 25 -1.34 -10.78 -0.15
CA LEU A 25 -1.80 -10.06 -1.32
C LEU A 25 -1.35 -10.81 -2.59
N PRO A 26 -2.16 -11.76 -3.10
CA PRO A 26 -1.81 -12.54 -4.27
C PRO A 26 -1.58 -11.67 -5.51
N ASP A 27 -0.60 -12.03 -6.33
CA ASP A 27 -0.27 -11.31 -7.58
C ASP A 27 -1.49 -11.22 -8.52
N ASP A 28 -2.31 -12.27 -8.57
CA ASP A 28 -3.54 -12.31 -9.37
C ASP A 28 -4.48 -11.14 -9.06
N TRP A 29 -4.54 -10.66 -7.81
CA TRP A 29 -5.39 -9.53 -7.45
C TRP A 29 -4.85 -8.23 -8.02
N ILE A 30 -3.53 -8.09 -8.12
CA ILE A 30 -2.90 -6.93 -8.73
C ILE A 30 -3.14 -6.95 -10.24
N GLU A 31 -3.04 -8.12 -10.87
CA GLU A 31 -3.38 -8.28 -12.29
C GLU A 31 -4.85 -7.93 -12.56
N GLN A 32 -5.77 -8.41 -11.73
CA GLN A 32 -7.20 -8.08 -11.83
C GLN A 32 -7.45 -6.59 -11.64
N ALA A 33 -6.80 -5.95 -10.66
CA ALA A 33 -6.92 -4.51 -10.43
C ALA A 33 -6.48 -3.71 -11.65
N LEU A 34 -5.35 -4.09 -12.25
CA LEU A 34 -4.83 -3.45 -13.46
C LEU A 34 -5.69 -3.73 -14.68
N GLY A 35 -6.22 -4.95 -14.82
CA GLY A 35 -7.15 -5.33 -15.90
C GLY A 35 -8.45 -4.54 -15.84
N TYR A 36 -9.08 -4.50 -14.66
CA TYR A 36 -10.34 -3.80 -14.43
C TYR A 36 -10.26 -2.30 -14.72
N THR A 37 -9.11 -1.69 -14.42
CA THR A 37 -8.89 -0.23 -14.60
C THR A 37 -8.26 0.13 -15.95
N GLY A 38 -8.09 -0.84 -16.85
CA GLY A 38 -7.44 -0.60 -18.14
C GLY A 38 -5.96 -0.18 -18.04
N LYS A 39 -5.33 -0.41 -16.88
CA LYS A 39 -3.91 -0.12 -16.63
C LYS A 39 -3.01 -1.33 -16.87
N ALA A 40 -3.59 -2.49 -17.16
CA ALA A 40 -2.86 -3.66 -17.64
C ALA A 40 -2.09 -3.29 -18.91
N SER A 41 -0.79 -3.60 -18.92
CA SER A 41 0.11 -3.22 -20.01
C SER A 41 0.90 -4.43 -20.47
N ILE A 42 0.68 -4.85 -21.71
CA ILE A 42 1.43 -5.92 -22.38
C ILE A 42 2.90 -5.49 -22.62
N ARG A 43 3.17 -4.19 -22.72
CA ARG A 43 4.51 -3.67 -23.01
C ARG A 43 5.42 -3.80 -21.79
N GLN A 44 6.53 -4.52 -21.93
CA GLN A 44 7.60 -4.59 -20.92
C GLN A 44 8.35 -3.25 -20.81
N ARG A 45 7.86 -2.36 -19.95
CA ARG A 45 8.50 -1.06 -19.64
C ARG A 45 9.54 -1.21 -18.54
N ARG A 46 10.39 -0.19 -18.36
CA ARG A 46 11.41 -0.17 -17.29
C ARG A 46 10.82 -0.39 -15.89
N LEU A 47 9.59 0.07 -15.67
CA LEU A 47 8.78 -0.21 -14.48
C LEU A 47 7.34 -0.55 -14.93
N PRO A 48 6.98 -1.84 -15.05
CA PRO A 48 5.63 -2.33 -15.36
C PRO A 48 4.63 -1.95 -14.27
N ALA A 49 3.34 -1.88 -14.62
CA ALA A 49 2.30 -1.37 -13.74
C ALA A 49 2.16 -2.17 -12.42
N GLN A 50 2.30 -3.50 -12.47
CA GLN A 50 2.28 -4.37 -11.29
C GLN A 50 3.38 -3.99 -10.28
N GLN A 51 4.60 -3.75 -10.77
CA GLN A 51 5.70 -3.30 -9.92
C GLN A 51 5.45 -1.91 -9.34
N VAL A 52 4.76 -1.02 -10.07
CA VAL A 52 4.36 0.29 -9.52
C VAL A 52 3.33 0.13 -8.41
N VAL A 53 2.39 -0.81 -8.52
CA VAL A 53 1.43 -1.11 -7.43
C VAL A 53 2.18 -1.56 -6.18
N TRP A 54 3.07 -2.54 -6.32
CA TRP A 54 3.91 -3.02 -5.23
C TRP A 54 4.73 -1.89 -4.59
N LEU A 55 5.35 -1.03 -5.41
CA LEU A 55 6.09 0.13 -4.93
C LEU A 55 5.21 1.10 -4.12
N VAL A 56 3.99 1.39 -4.57
CA VAL A 56 3.10 2.31 -3.84
C VAL A 56 2.67 1.72 -2.49
N ILE A 57 2.35 0.43 -2.45
CA ILE A 57 2.02 -0.28 -1.20
C ILE A 57 3.22 -0.26 -0.25
N ALA A 58 4.41 -0.57 -0.76
CA ALA A 58 5.64 -0.51 0.01
C ALA A 58 5.91 0.89 0.57
N LEU A 59 5.74 1.95 -0.22
CA LEU A 59 5.89 3.33 0.26
C LEU A 59 4.84 3.70 1.33
N ALA A 60 3.63 3.14 1.27
CA ALA A 60 2.59 3.36 2.25
C ALA A 60 2.87 2.65 3.59
N ILE A 61 3.54 1.49 3.56
CA ILE A 61 3.94 0.74 4.76
C ILE A 61 5.24 1.33 5.34
N TYR A 62 6.24 1.57 4.50
CA TYR A 62 7.57 2.06 4.87
C TYR A 62 7.71 3.57 4.71
N ARG A 63 6.76 4.34 5.27
CA ARG A 63 6.69 5.81 5.13
C ARG A 63 7.93 6.57 5.63
N HIS A 64 8.76 5.91 6.45
CA HIS A 64 10.00 6.47 6.99
C HIS A 64 11.22 6.26 6.07
N ARG A 65 11.06 5.50 4.98
CA ARG A 65 12.14 5.20 4.01
C ARG A 65 12.01 6.11 2.79
N SER A 66 13.14 6.43 2.18
CA SER A 66 13.16 7.11 0.89
C SER A 66 12.70 6.17 -0.23
N VAL A 67 12.15 6.74 -1.32
CA VAL A 67 11.74 5.97 -2.51
C VAL A 67 12.87 5.09 -3.03
N ARG A 68 14.10 5.62 -3.04
CA ARG A 68 15.30 4.89 -3.46
C ARG A 68 15.60 3.67 -2.59
N GLN A 69 15.48 3.79 -1.27
CA GLN A 69 15.67 2.66 -0.35
C GLN A 69 14.61 1.59 -0.58
N VAL A 70 13.34 1.97 -0.67
CA VAL A 70 12.24 1.03 -0.91
C VAL A 70 12.42 0.31 -2.24
N MET A 71 12.84 1.01 -3.29
CA MET A 71 13.12 0.38 -4.59
C MET A 71 14.28 -0.60 -4.56
N ALA A 72 15.39 -0.24 -3.92
CA ALA A 72 16.54 -1.14 -3.81
C ALA A 72 16.17 -2.45 -3.08
N GLU A 73 15.32 -2.34 -2.05
CA GLU A 73 14.80 -3.50 -1.31
C GLU A 73 13.78 -4.30 -2.15
N LEU A 74 12.93 -3.63 -2.93
CA LEU A 74 11.97 -4.26 -3.84
C LEU A 74 12.69 -5.02 -4.99
N ASP A 75 13.75 -4.46 -5.56
CA ASP A 75 14.56 -5.08 -6.62
C ASP A 75 15.25 -6.37 -6.14
N LEU A 76 15.60 -6.44 -4.84
CA LEU A 76 16.16 -7.65 -4.22
C LEU A 76 15.09 -8.74 -4.07
N ALA A 77 13.84 -8.36 -3.84
CA ALA A 77 12.71 -9.28 -3.72
C ALA A 77 12.10 -9.69 -5.05
N LEU A 78 12.17 -8.83 -6.07
CA LEU A 78 11.62 -9.00 -7.41
C LEU A 78 12.78 -8.98 -8.43
N PRO A 79 13.46 -10.13 -8.66
CA PRO A 79 14.71 -10.18 -9.41
C PRO A 79 14.64 -9.68 -10.87
N ASP A 80 13.45 -9.50 -11.43
CA ASP A 80 13.20 -8.99 -12.79
C ASP A 80 13.58 -7.50 -13.00
N LEU A 81 13.93 -6.78 -11.93
CA LEU A 81 14.31 -5.37 -11.99
C LEU A 81 15.82 -5.13 -12.19
N LYS A 82 16.66 -6.15 -12.00
CA LYS A 82 18.13 -6.03 -11.91
C LYS A 82 18.83 -5.37 -13.10
N GLU A 83 18.23 -5.38 -14.29
CA GLU A 83 18.85 -4.83 -15.50
C GLU A 83 18.46 -3.37 -15.80
N ARG A 84 17.57 -2.77 -15.02
CA ARG A 84 16.92 -1.49 -15.41
C ARG A 84 17.09 -0.45 -14.32
N CYS A 85 18.22 0.26 -14.34
CA CYS A 85 18.43 1.43 -13.46
C CYS A 85 17.29 2.46 -13.63
N VAL A 86 16.35 2.51 -12.68
CA VAL A 86 15.20 3.42 -12.71
C VAL A 86 15.61 4.74 -12.06
N THR A 87 15.38 5.85 -12.76
CA THR A 87 15.62 7.20 -12.22
C THR A 87 14.45 7.64 -11.34
N ASP A 88 14.68 8.55 -10.38
CA ASP A 88 13.62 9.11 -9.52
C ASP A 88 12.48 9.75 -10.33
N SER A 89 12.81 10.35 -11.49
CA SER A 89 11.84 10.88 -12.45
C SER A 89 10.97 9.80 -13.10
N ALA A 90 11.56 8.64 -13.44
CA ALA A 90 10.83 7.52 -14.02
C ALA A 90 9.86 6.90 -13.02
N VAL A 91 10.21 6.86 -11.73
CA VAL A 91 9.31 6.43 -10.65
C VAL A 91 8.10 7.36 -10.54
N THR A 92 8.37 8.67 -10.50
CA THR A 92 7.32 9.69 -10.40
C THR A 92 6.35 9.59 -11.58
N GLN A 93 6.87 9.49 -12.80
CA GLN A 93 6.04 9.32 -14.01
C GLN A 93 5.25 8.00 -13.99
N ALA A 94 5.86 6.91 -13.52
CA ALA A 94 5.19 5.62 -13.44
C ALA A 94 4.02 5.63 -12.46
N ARG A 95 4.19 6.28 -11.29
CA ARG A 95 3.10 6.49 -10.31
C ARG A 95 1.98 7.35 -10.88
N HIS A 96 2.31 8.46 -11.54
CA HIS A 96 1.30 9.31 -12.19
C HIS A 96 0.51 8.54 -13.26
N ARG A 97 1.17 7.70 -14.05
CA ARG A 97 0.51 6.88 -15.08
C ARG A 97 -0.41 5.81 -14.49
N LEU A 98 -0.01 5.19 -13.38
CA LEU A 98 -0.82 4.20 -12.68
C LEU A 98 -2.13 4.82 -12.20
N GLY A 99 -2.04 5.98 -11.53
CA GLY A 99 -3.19 6.63 -10.91
C GLY A 99 -3.66 5.90 -9.64
N GLU A 100 -4.80 6.34 -9.11
CA GLU A 100 -5.37 5.80 -7.87
C GLU A 100 -6.34 4.63 -8.08
N GLU A 101 -6.99 4.56 -9.25
CA GLU A 101 -8.06 3.58 -9.53
C GLU A 101 -7.65 2.13 -9.25
N PRO A 102 -6.45 1.63 -9.65
CA PRO A 102 -6.07 0.24 -9.38
C PRO A 102 -5.92 -0.04 -7.88
N LEU A 103 -5.41 0.94 -7.12
CA LEU A 103 -5.24 0.82 -5.68
C LEU A 103 -6.58 0.86 -4.95
N ALA A 104 -7.51 1.70 -5.41
CA ALA A 104 -8.87 1.77 -4.86
C ALA A 104 -9.66 0.47 -5.08
N TRP A 105 -9.54 -0.11 -6.29
CA TRP A 105 -10.12 -1.41 -6.58
C TRP A 105 -9.49 -2.51 -5.71
N LEU A 106 -8.15 -2.55 -5.66
CA LEU A 106 -7.41 -3.56 -4.90
C LEU A 106 -7.75 -3.51 -3.41
N PHE A 107 -7.86 -2.30 -2.84
CA PHE A 107 -8.30 -2.10 -1.46
C PHE A 107 -9.70 -2.65 -1.20
N SER A 108 -10.64 -2.38 -2.12
CA SER A 108 -12.03 -2.83 -1.98
C SER A 108 -12.14 -4.35 -2.10
N ALA A 109 -11.45 -4.94 -3.08
CA ALA A 109 -11.42 -6.39 -3.30
C ALA A 109 -10.78 -7.14 -2.12
N SER A 110 -9.61 -6.67 -1.64
CA SER A 110 -8.92 -7.29 -0.52
C SER A 110 -9.70 -7.17 0.78
N ALA A 111 -10.29 -6.00 1.06
CA ALA A 111 -11.12 -5.79 2.24
C ALA A 111 -12.34 -6.73 2.27
N GLN A 112 -12.99 -6.95 1.13
CA GLN A 112 -14.10 -7.90 1.03
C GLN A 112 -13.64 -9.33 1.30
N GLN A 113 -12.54 -9.77 0.68
CA GLN A 113 -12.06 -11.14 0.84
C GLN A 113 -11.61 -11.41 2.28
N TRP A 114 -10.81 -10.52 2.88
CA TRP A 114 -10.32 -10.70 4.24
C TRP A 114 -11.46 -10.63 5.26
N ARG A 115 -12.49 -9.79 5.03
CA ARG A 115 -13.71 -9.80 5.85
C ARG A 115 -14.38 -11.18 5.84
N LEU A 116 -14.51 -11.81 4.67
CA LEU A 116 -15.14 -13.13 4.54
C LEU A 116 -14.29 -14.22 5.19
N GLN A 117 -12.97 -14.16 5.02
CA GLN A 117 -12.02 -15.13 5.57
C GLN A 117 -12.10 -15.21 7.11
N ASP A 118 -12.21 -14.07 7.79
CA ASP A 118 -12.26 -14.02 9.26
C ASP A 118 -13.68 -13.82 9.82
N ALA A 119 -14.72 -13.93 9.00
CA ALA A 119 -16.10 -13.63 9.39
C ALA A 119 -16.54 -14.36 10.68
N GLN A 120 -16.17 -15.63 10.82
CA GLN A 120 -16.50 -16.44 12.00
C GLN A 120 -15.71 -16.07 13.25
N ARG A 121 -14.49 -15.54 13.11
CA ARG A 121 -13.66 -15.12 14.26
C ARG A 121 -14.18 -13.87 14.94
N TYR A 122 -14.92 -13.04 14.20
CA TYR A 122 -15.43 -11.75 14.66
C TYR A 122 -16.95 -11.71 14.80
N ASP A 123 -17.64 -12.86 14.70
CA ASP A 123 -19.07 -12.95 14.99
C ASP A 123 -19.30 -12.89 16.51
N PHE A 124 -20.14 -11.95 16.93
CA PHE A 124 -20.60 -11.81 18.29
C PHE A 124 -22.12 -11.64 18.29
N HIS A 125 -22.85 -12.72 18.58
CA HIS A 125 -24.32 -12.74 18.62
C HIS A 125 -24.99 -12.21 17.33
N GLY A 126 -24.44 -12.53 16.15
CA GLY A 126 -24.96 -12.05 14.86
C GLY A 126 -24.53 -10.63 14.50
N LEU A 127 -23.57 -10.06 15.24
CA LEU A 127 -22.91 -8.78 14.94
C LEU A 127 -21.44 -9.04 14.59
N HIS A 128 -20.82 -8.14 13.82
CA HIS A 128 -19.37 -8.18 13.57
C HIS A 128 -18.65 -7.24 14.53
N LEU A 129 -17.71 -7.78 15.32
CA LEU A 129 -16.83 -6.99 16.16
C LEU A 129 -15.72 -6.36 15.31
N LEU A 130 -15.61 -5.02 15.35
CA LEU A 130 -14.59 -4.25 14.63
C LEU A 130 -13.92 -3.28 15.60
N ALA A 131 -12.63 -3.02 15.38
CA ALA A 131 -11.88 -1.98 16.08
C ALA A 131 -11.33 -0.99 15.06
N MET A 132 -11.39 0.30 15.40
CA MET A 132 -10.82 1.38 14.59
C MET A 132 -9.99 2.27 15.50
N ASP A 133 -8.68 2.26 15.30
CA ASP A 133 -7.80 3.23 15.95
C ASP A 133 -7.89 4.58 15.24
N GLY A 134 -8.10 5.64 16.01
CA GLY A 134 -8.08 7.01 15.51
C GLY A 134 -6.70 7.34 14.96
N THR A 135 -6.54 7.26 13.64
CA THR A 135 -5.26 7.53 12.97
C THR A 135 -5.37 8.77 12.11
N THR A 136 -4.41 9.68 12.22
CA THR A 136 -4.31 10.84 11.34
C THR A 136 -3.40 10.52 10.16
N LEU A 137 -3.91 10.68 8.94
CA LEU A 137 -3.11 10.59 7.72
C LEU A 137 -2.69 11.98 7.26
N LYS A 138 -1.42 12.13 6.90
CA LYS A 138 -0.93 13.36 6.26
C LYS A 138 -1.29 13.31 4.78
N LEU A 139 -1.96 14.36 4.30
CA LEU A 139 -2.26 14.56 2.89
C LEU A 139 -1.33 15.62 2.32
N ALA A 140 -1.20 15.64 0.99
CA ALA A 140 -0.48 16.71 0.31
C ALA A 140 -1.15 18.06 0.60
N ASP A 141 -0.36 19.08 0.87
CA ASP A 141 -0.87 20.41 1.11
C ASP A 141 -1.37 21.02 -0.20
N SER A 142 -2.68 21.04 -0.39
CA SER A 142 -3.34 21.62 -1.56
C SER A 142 -4.63 22.33 -1.15
N ALA A 143 -5.05 23.33 -1.94
CA ALA A 143 -6.28 24.07 -1.68
C ALA A 143 -7.50 23.14 -1.61
N ALA A 144 -7.59 22.18 -2.53
CA ALA A 144 -8.66 21.18 -2.56
C ALA A 144 -8.67 20.31 -1.29
N ASN A 145 -7.50 19.84 -0.84
CA ASN A 145 -7.41 19.03 0.38
C ASN A 145 -7.74 19.85 1.63
N ARG A 146 -7.29 21.10 1.73
CA ARG A 146 -7.65 21.97 2.86
C ARG A 146 -9.15 22.26 2.90
N GLN A 147 -9.79 22.45 1.75
CA GLN A 147 -11.23 22.66 1.67
C GLN A 147 -12.02 21.42 2.09
N HIS A 148 -11.57 20.22 1.71
CA HIS A 148 -12.28 18.97 2.00
C HIS A 148 -11.99 18.41 3.40
N PHE A 149 -10.74 18.40 3.83
CA PHE A 149 -10.28 17.76 5.07
C PHE A 149 -9.99 18.74 6.22
N GLY A 150 -9.92 20.05 5.92
CA GLY A 150 -9.53 21.08 6.89
C GLY A 150 -8.02 21.16 7.11
N SER A 151 -7.62 22.03 8.06
CA SER A 151 -6.25 22.15 8.54
C SER A 151 -6.13 21.55 9.95
N PRO A 152 -4.99 20.93 10.31
CA PRO A 152 -4.78 20.44 11.67
C PRO A 152 -4.86 21.59 12.68
N HIS A 153 -5.51 21.34 13.83
CA HIS A 153 -5.77 22.36 14.86
C HIS A 153 -4.50 23.02 15.44
N PHE A 154 -3.33 22.40 15.26
CA PHE A 154 -2.03 22.89 15.73
C PHE A 154 -1.31 23.78 14.71
N ALA A 155 -1.84 23.93 13.50
CA ALA A 155 -1.33 24.84 12.48
C ALA A 155 -2.17 26.14 12.51
N LYS A 156 -1.95 26.96 13.55
CA LYS A 156 -2.33 28.38 13.56
C LYS A 156 -1.08 29.23 13.45
#